data_AF-A0A536JBB3-F1
#
_entry.id   AF-A0A536JBB3-F1
#
_cell.length_a   1.000
_cell.length_b   1.000
_cell.length_c   1.000
_cell.angle_alpha   90.00
_cell.angle_beta   90.00
_cell.angle_gamma   90.00
#
_symmetry.space_group_name_H-M   'P 1'
#
loop_
_entity.id
_entity.type
_entity.pdbx_description
1 polymer ?
#
loop_
_entity_poly.entity_id
_entity_poly.type
_entity_poly.pdbx_seq_one_letter_code
_entity_poly.pdbx_strand_id
1 'polypeptide(L)'
;MDAIGGISDYQRLDKLCDLAYLVTFLVVAARWSGLERVIALALFAYRMIGEVAFEITGERALLLLFPNVFEFWFVAVTARRHYRPDRALTPPQAGVALVILLAGKEAQEYFLHVDRFLDQFSAIGALQGIWHTISGR
;
A
#
# COMPACT_ATOMS: atom_id res chain seq x y z
N MET A 1 19.64 -11.31 29.76
CA MET A 1 19.83 -9.85 29.88
C MET A 1 20.22 -9.40 28.49
N ASP A 2 19.19 -9.07 27.73
CA ASP A 2 19.12 -9.45 26.32
C ASP A 2 19.65 -8.32 25.46
N ALA A 3 20.77 -8.62 24.80
CA ALA A 3 21.38 -7.74 23.83
C ALA A 3 20.48 -7.67 22.58
N ILE A 4 20.36 -6.45 22.04
CA ILE A 4 19.80 -6.07 20.74
C ILE A 4 18.27 -5.78 20.73
N GLY A 5 17.86 -4.74 21.45
CA GLY A 5 16.57 -4.04 21.33
C GLY A 5 16.44 -3.12 20.10
N GLY A 6 17.02 -3.48 18.95
CA GLY A 6 17.03 -2.63 17.75
C GLY A 6 15.90 -2.92 16.75
N ILE A 7 15.45 -4.17 16.65
CA ILE A 7 14.53 -4.60 15.58
C ILE A 7 13.06 -4.47 16.01
N SER A 8 12.76 -4.81 17.27
CA SER A 8 11.38 -4.73 17.80
C SER A 8 10.90 -3.28 17.94
N ASP A 9 11.76 -2.38 18.40
CA ASP A 9 11.41 -0.97 18.55
C ASP A 9 11.27 -0.28 17.18
N TYR A 10 12.11 -0.63 16.20
CA TYR A 10 11.99 -0.10 14.84
C TYR A 10 10.68 -0.56 14.18
N GLN A 11 10.32 -1.84 14.31
CA GLN A 11 9.08 -2.37 13.74
C GLN A 11 7.83 -1.77 14.39
N ARG A 12 7.88 -1.50 15.71
CA ARG A 12 6.80 -0.80 16.42
C ARG A 12 6.70 0.66 15.99
N LEU A 13 7.83 1.34 15.85
CA LEU A 13 7.89 2.72 15.38
C LEU A 13 7.34 2.83 13.95
N ASP A 14 7.74 1.93 13.06
CA ASP A 14 7.25 1.84 11.68
C ASP A 14 5.73 1.68 11.62
N LYS A 15 5.17 0.72 12.39
CA LYS A 15 3.71 0.55 12.50
C LYS A 15 3.01 1.79 13.07
N LEU A 16 3.63 2.47 14.04
CA LEU A 16 3.07 3.69 14.63
C LEU A 16 3.06 4.84 13.62
N CYS A 17 4.14 4.99 12.85
CA CYS A 17 4.23 5.93 11.73
C CYS A 17 3.16 5.62 10.67
N ASP A 18 2.96 4.34 10.36
CA ASP A 18 1.94 3.89 9.42
C ASP A 18 0.52 4.28 9.87
N LEU A 19 0.19 4.01 11.13
CA LEU A 19 -1.09 4.39 11.70
C LEU A 19 -1.25 5.92 11.75
N ALA A 20 -0.19 6.65 12.09
CA ALA A 20 -0.23 8.10 12.24
C ALA A 20 -0.55 8.81 10.91
N TYR A 21 0.05 8.39 9.79
CA TYR A 21 -0.28 9.00 8.49
C TYR A 21 -1.70 8.64 8.06
N LEU A 22 -2.14 7.38 8.27
CA LEU A 22 -3.51 6.94 7.92
C LEU A 22 -4.56 7.76 8.68
N VAL A 23 -4.35 7.99 9.98
CA VAL A 23 -5.21 8.84 10.80
C VAL A 23 -5.21 10.27 10.29
N THR A 24 -4.05 10.79 9.86
CA THR A 24 -3.96 12.14 9.29
C THR A 24 -4.81 12.27 8.02
N PHE A 25 -4.75 11.27 7.13
CA PHE A 25 -5.59 11.23 5.93
C PHE A 25 -7.07 11.10 6.29
N LEU A 26 -7.41 10.30 7.30
CA LEU A 26 -8.79 10.18 7.79
C LEU A 26 -9.33 11.52 8.28
N VAL A 27 -8.55 12.29 9.04
CA VAL A 27 -8.94 13.62 9.53
C VAL A 27 -9.24 14.56 8.37
N VAL A 28 -8.43 14.53 7.30
CA VAL A 28 -8.69 15.34 6.09
C VAL A 28 -9.95 14.83 5.36
N ALA A 29 -10.10 13.53 5.19
CA ALA A 29 -11.24 12.91 4.50
C ALA A 29 -12.56 13.14 5.25
N ALA A 30 -12.53 13.20 6.59
CA ALA A 30 -13.69 13.48 7.42
C ALA A 30 -14.24 14.90 7.19
N ARG A 31 -13.40 15.84 6.72
CA ARG A 31 -13.81 17.21 6.35
C ARG A 31 -14.46 17.28 4.96
N TRP A 32 -14.50 16.19 4.21
CA TRP A 32 -15.22 16.14 2.94
C TRP A 32 -16.73 15.98 3.16
N SER A 33 -17.51 16.22 2.10
CA SER A 33 -18.97 16.19 2.15
C SER A 33 -19.52 15.22 1.11
N GLY A 34 -20.61 14.51 1.45
CA GLY A 34 -21.28 13.58 0.53
C GLY A 34 -20.60 12.22 0.42
N LEU A 35 -20.63 11.65 -0.78
CA LEU A 35 -20.15 10.28 -1.06
C LEU A 35 -18.65 10.11 -0.84
N GLU A 36 -17.85 11.15 -1.11
CA GLU A 36 -16.39 11.12 -0.92
C GLU A 36 -15.99 10.77 0.52
N ARG A 37 -16.69 11.37 1.50
CA ARG A 37 -16.48 11.10 2.93
C ARG A 37 -16.91 9.68 3.29
N VAL A 38 -18.08 9.25 2.84
CA VAL A 38 -18.63 7.93 3.18
C VAL A 38 -17.72 6.82 2.65
N ILE A 39 -17.27 6.94 1.40
CA ILE A 39 -16.36 5.98 0.78
C ILE A 39 -15.01 5.98 1.49
N ALA A 40 -14.46 7.17 1.81
CA ALA A 40 -13.19 7.26 2.54
C ALA A 40 -13.27 6.61 3.93
N LEU A 41 -14.34 6.85 4.69
CA LEU A 41 -14.57 6.22 5.99
C LEU A 41 -14.73 4.69 5.87
N ALA A 42 -15.48 4.22 4.87
CA ALA A 42 -15.67 2.80 4.62
C ALA A 42 -14.36 2.10 4.25
N LEU A 43 -13.56 2.70 3.36
CA LEU A 43 -12.25 2.18 2.97
C LEU A 43 -11.24 2.19 4.13
N PHE A 44 -11.26 3.23 4.96
CA PHE A 44 -10.45 3.28 6.17
C PHE A 44 -10.83 2.15 7.14
N ALA A 45 -12.13 1.97 7.40
CA ALA A 45 -12.59 0.87 8.26
C ALA A 45 -12.21 -0.50 7.68
N TYR A 46 -12.36 -0.69 6.36
CA TYR A 46 -11.94 -1.89 5.66
C TYR A 46 -10.43 -2.15 5.82
N ARG A 47 -9.61 -1.11 5.71
CA ARG A 47 -8.15 -1.18 5.93
C ARG A 47 -7.79 -1.57 7.36
N MET A 48 -8.44 -0.97 8.36
CA MET A 48 -8.21 -1.29 9.77
C MET A 48 -8.60 -2.73 10.11
N ILE A 49 -9.69 -3.25 9.52
CA ILE A 49 -10.09 -4.66 9.69
C ILE A 49 -8.98 -5.58 9.17
N GLY A 50 -8.39 -5.27 8.01
CA GLY A 50 -7.26 -6.03 7.47
C GLY A 50 -6.02 -6.01 8.36
N GLU A 51 -5.70 -4.86 8.96
CA GLU A 51 -4.57 -4.72 9.87
C GLU A 51 -4.78 -5.51 11.19
N VAL A 52 -5.97 -5.42 11.78
CA VAL A 52 -6.33 -6.19 12.98
C VAL A 52 -6.35 -7.69 12.68
N ALA A 53 -6.91 -8.10 11.53
CA ALA A 53 -6.93 -9.49 11.11
C ALA A 53 -5.51 -10.04 10.90
N PHE A 54 -4.60 -9.25 10.33
CA PHE A 54 -3.18 -9.59 10.20
C PHE A 54 -2.50 -9.73 11.56
N GLU A 55 -2.78 -8.84 12.51
CA GLU A 55 -2.20 -8.92 13.86
C GLU A 55 -2.63 -10.19 14.62
N ILE A 56 -3.84 -10.68 14.36
CA ILE A 56 -4.36 -11.91 14.97
C ILE A 56 -3.82 -13.17 14.29
N THR A 57 -3.74 -13.18 12.96
CA THR A 57 -3.41 -14.40 12.18
C THR A 57 -1.92 -14.50 11.80
N GLY A 58 -1.21 -13.37 11.72
CA GLY A 58 0.16 -13.28 11.20
C GLY A 58 0.28 -13.45 9.68
N GLU A 59 -0.84 -13.62 8.97
CA GLU A 59 -0.85 -13.99 7.55
C GLU A 59 -0.74 -12.76 6.64
N ARG A 60 0.44 -12.57 6.02
CA ARG A 60 0.69 -11.46 5.10
C ARG A 60 -0.26 -11.44 3.89
N ALA A 61 -0.82 -12.59 3.53
CA ALA A 61 -1.82 -12.71 2.46
C ALA A 61 -3.09 -11.89 2.73
N LEU A 62 -3.44 -11.66 4.01
CA LEU A 62 -4.57 -10.80 4.35
C LEU A 62 -4.29 -9.34 3.99
N LEU A 63 -3.04 -8.86 4.11
CA LEU A 63 -2.70 -7.50 3.68
C LEU A 63 -2.80 -7.33 2.16
N LEU A 64 -2.66 -8.42 1.38
CA LEU A 64 -2.90 -8.43 -0.08
C LEU A 64 -4.40 -8.44 -0.41
N LEU A 65 -5.22 -9.07 0.43
CA LEU A 65 -6.68 -9.11 0.33
C LEU A 65 -7.35 -7.81 0.80
N PHE A 66 -6.73 -7.11 1.76
CA PHE A 66 -7.12 -5.79 2.25
C PHE A 66 -6.11 -4.72 1.76
N PRO A 67 -6.00 -4.49 0.44
CA PRO A 67 -5.07 -3.52 -0.09
C PRO A 67 -5.39 -2.12 0.42
N ASN A 68 -4.39 -1.24 0.39
CA ASN A 68 -4.53 0.15 0.80
C ASN A 68 -5.28 0.99 -0.24
N VAL A 69 -6.50 0.58 -0.61
CA VAL A 69 -7.38 1.30 -1.55
C VAL A 69 -7.77 2.67 -0.99
N PHE A 70 -7.71 2.83 0.34
CA PHE A 70 -7.96 4.09 1.02
C PHE A 70 -7.01 5.20 0.56
N GLU A 71 -5.70 4.96 0.53
CA GLU A 71 -4.71 5.97 0.07
C GLU A 71 -4.96 6.38 -1.37
N PHE A 72 -5.14 5.39 -2.23
CA PHE A 72 -5.41 5.60 -3.64
C PHE A 72 -6.70 6.41 -3.86
N TRP A 73 -7.76 6.10 -3.11
CA TRP A 73 -8.99 6.87 -3.10
C TRP A 73 -8.75 8.30 -2.59
N PHE A 74 -7.98 8.43 -1.51
CA PHE A 74 -7.66 9.72 -0.90
C PHE A 74 -6.93 10.64 -1.89
N VAL A 75 -5.91 10.12 -2.59
CA VAL A 75 -5.17 10.85 -3.63
C VAL A 75 -6.07 11.19 -4.81
N ALA A 76 -6.90 10.27 -5.27
CA ALA A 76 -7.82 10.53 -6.38
C ALA A 76 -8.83 11.65 -6.07
N VAL A 77 -9.42 11.64 -4.86
CA VAL A 77 -10.37 12.67 -4.42
C VAL A 77 -9.68 14.01 -4.21
N THR A 78 -8.51 14.02 -3.55
CA THR A 78 -7.74 15.26 -3.32
C THR A 78 -7.28 15.88 -4.64
N ALA A 79 -6.73 15.10 -5.56
CA ALA A 79 -6.35 15.57 -6.90
C ALA A 79 -7.57 16.14 -7.64
N ARG A 80 -8.70 15.43 -7.62
CA ARG A 80 -9.93 15.91 -8.27
C ARG A 80 -10.42 17.22 -7.65
N ARG A 81 -10.46 17.33 -6.33
CA ARG A 81 -10.90 18.55 -5.62
C ARG A 81 -9.96 19.73 -5.86
N HIS A 82 -8.66 19.45 -6.03
CA HIS A 82 -7.65 20.45 -6.40
C HIS A 82 -7.82 20.95 -7.84
N TYR A 83 -8.02 20.05 -8.81
CA TYR A 83 -8.16 20.43 -10.22
C TYR A 83 -9.56 20.89 -10.63
N ARG A 84 -10.62 20.45 -9.94
CA ARG A 84 -12.02 20.76 -10.25
C ARG A 84 -12.89 20.86 -8.98
N PRO A 85 -12.87 21.99 -8.27
CA PRO A 85 -13.61 22.16 -7.01
C PRO A 85 -15.15 22.16 -7.16
N ASP A 86 -15.69 22.53 -8.33
CA ASP A 86 -17.13 22.80 -8.50
C ASP A 86 -18.01 21.59 -8.85
N ARG A 87 -17.45 20.37 -8.97
CA ARG A 87 -18.23 19.18 -9.33
C ARG A 87 -18.34 18.19 -8.17
N ALA A 88 -19.55 17.96 -7.67
CA ALA A 88 -19.84 16.83 -6.79
C ALA A 88 -19.48 15.50 -7.48
N LEU A 89 -18.98 14.54 -6.70
CA LEU A 89 -18.62 13.21 -7.20
C LEU A 89 -19.89 12.40 -7.44
N THR A 90 -20.06 11.87 -8.66
CA THR A 90 -21.21 11.01 -8.96
C THR A 90 -20.88 9.54 -8.65
N PRO A 91 -21.85 8.72 -8.21
CA PRO A 91 -21.65 7.29 -7.93
C PRO A 91 -20.93 6.50 -9.04
N PRO A 92 -21.23 6.67 -10.34
CA PRO A 92 -20.51 5.96 -11.40
C PRO A 92 -19.04 6.41 -11.53
N GLN A 93 -18.72 7.68 -11.27
CA GLN A 93 -17.33 8.16 -11.26
C GLN A 93 -16.54 7.54 -10.09
N ALA A 94 -17.17 7.39 -8.93
CA ALA A 94 -16.57 6.68 -7.80
C ALA A 94 -16.25 5.22 -8.16
N GLY A 95 -17.20 4.53 -8.79
CA GLY A 95 -17.02 3.13 -9.21
C GLY A 95 -15.88 2.96 -10.20
N VAL A 96 -15.81 3.81 -11.24
CA VAL A 96 -14.70 3.78 -12.21
C VAL A 96 -13.36 4.05 -11.54
N ALA A 97 -13.29 5.03 -10.64
CA ALA A 97 -12.07 5.32 -9.89
C ALA A 97 -11.64 4.09 -9.05
N LEU A 98 -12.55 3.48 -8.30
CA LEU A 98 -12.26 2.28 -7.52
C LEU A 98 -11.76 1.12 -8.39
N VAL A 99 -12.37 0.90 -9.56
CA VAL A 99 -11.93 -0.14 -10.50
C VAL A 99 -10.51 0.15 -11.03
N ILE A 100 -10.22 1.40 -11.39
CA ILE A 100 -8.87 1.80 -11.84
C ILE A 100 -7.84 1.58 -10.73
N LEU A 101 -8.17 1.94 -9.49
CA LEU A 101 -7.28 1.76 -8.35
C LEU A 101 -7.04 0.29 -8.04
N LEU A 102 -8.10 -0.54 -8.10
CA LEU A 102 -7.97 -1.99 -7.94
C LEU A 102 -7.05 -2.57 -9.02
N ALA A 103 -7.27 -2.20 -10.28
CA ALA A 103 -6.44 -2.65 -11.40
C ALA A 103 -4.98 -2.18 -11.27
N GLY A 104 -4.77 -0.95 -10.79
CA GLY A 104 -3.43 -0.42 -10.48
C GLY A 104 -2.71 -1.22 -9.40
N LYS A 105 -3.43 -1.63 -8.34
CA LYS A 105 -2.88 -2.48 -7.28
C LYS A 105 -2.49 -3.87 -7.80
N GLU A 106 -3.36 -4.50 -8.59
CA GLU A 106 -3.05 -5.81 -9.18
C GLU A 106 -1.85 -5.73 -10.14
N ALA A 107 -1.74 -4.64 -10.90
CA ALA A 107 -0.55 -4.39 -11.74
C ALA A 107 0.70 -4.21 -10.89
N GLN A 108 0.65 -3.45 -9.79
CA GLN A 108 1.78 -3.27 -8.88
C GLN A 108 2.24 -4.61 -8.27
N GLU A 109 1.29 -5.43 -7.82
CA GLU A 109 1.58 -6.76 -7.28
C GLU A 109 2.20 -7.68 -8.34
N TYR A 110 1.71 -7.61 -9.58
CA TYR A 110 2.31 -8.28 -10.73
C TYR A 110 3.76 -7.82 -10.98
N PHE A 111 4.03 -6.52 -11.01
CA PHE A 111 5.38 -5.99 -11.18
C PHE A 111 6.33 -6.43 -10.06
N LEU A 112 5.88 -6.42 -8.80
CA LEU A 112 6.66 -6.92 -7.67
C LEU A 112 6.98 -8.42 -7.80
N HIS A 113 6.08 -9.21 -8.36
CA HIS A 113 6.34 -10.62 -8.65
C HIS A 113 7.29 -10.81 -9.84
N VAL A 114 7.19 -9.97 -10.87
CA VAL A 114 8.07 -9.99 -12.05
C VAL A 114 9.50 -9.57 -11.70
N ASP A 115 9.70 -8.55 -10.88
CA ASP A 115 11.05 -8.13 -10.43
C ASP A 115 11.70 -9.20 -9.55
N ARG A 116 10.93 -9.85 -8.67
CA ARG A 116 11.41 -11.00 -7.88
C ARG A 116 11.79 -12.19 -8.76
N PHE A 117 11.13 -12.34 -9.91
CA PHE A 117 11.46 -13.33 -10.95
C PHE A 117 12.76 -12.94 -11.67
N LEU A 118 12.99 -11.65 -11.94
CA LEU A 118 14.24 -11.15 -12.54
C LEU A 118 15.44 -11.22 -11.59
N ASP A 119 15.24 -11.06 -10.29
CA ASP A 119 16.27 -11.26 -9.26
C ASP A 119 16.79 -12.70 -9.20
N GLN A 120 15.94 -13.69 -9.50
CA GLN A 120 16.36 -15.09 -9.63
C GLN A 120 17.22 -15.35 -10.87
N PHE A 121 17.19 -14.47 -11.89
CA PHE A 121 17.90 -14.67 -13.15
C PHE A 121 19.05 -13.69 -13.43
N SER A 122 19.10 -12.50 -12.83
CA SER A 122 19.98 -11.44 -13.34
C SER A 122 21.25 -11.15 -12.53
N ALA A 123 21.20 -11.03 -11.20
CA ALA A 123 22.34 -10.46 -10.48
C ALA A 123 23.42 -11.47 -10.08
N ILE A 124 23.03 -12.66 -9.59
CA ILE A 124 23.98 -13.58 -8.96
C ILE A 124 24.71 -14.46 -9.99
N GLY A 125 24.02 -14.91 -11.04
CA GLY A 125 24.61 -15.78 -12.08
C GLY A 125 25.63 -15.07 -12.96
N ALA A 126 25.39 -13.81 -13.34
CA ALA A 126 26.31 -13.03 -14.15
C ALA A 126 27.56 -12.61 -13.37
N LEU A 127 27.39 -12.20 -12.11
CA LEU A 127 28.52 -11.84 -11.24
C LEU A 127 29.37 -13.07 -10.88
N GLN A 128 28.77 -14.23 -10.63
CA GLN A 128 29.53 -15.47 -10.39
C GLN A 128 30.27 -15.96 -11.64
N GLY A 129 29.66 -15.87 -12.83
CA GLY A 129 30.31 -16.25 -14.09
C GLY A 129 31.52 -15.36 -14.43
N ILE A 130 31.40 -14.05 -14.20
CA ILE A 130 32.50 -13.10 -14.40
C ILE A 130 33.60 -13.31 -13.34
N TRP A 131 33.22 -13.52 -12.07
CA TRP A 131 34.17 -13.78 -10.99
C TRP A 131 35.00 -15.04 -11.26
N HIS A 132 34.37 -16.15 -11.65
CA HIS A 132 35.03 -17.40 -11.99
C HIS A 132 35.98 -17.28 -13.20
N THR A 133 35.62 -16.44 -14.18
CA THR A 133 36.45 -16.17 -15.36
C THR A 133 37.70 -15.36 -15.00
N ILE A 134 37.61 -14.49 -14.00
CA ILE A 134 38.73 -13.65 -13.54
C ILE A 134 39.62 -14.39 -12.53
N SER A 135 39.05 -15.22 -11.65
CA SER A 135 39.79 -15.92 -10.59
C SER A 135 40.45 -17.23 -11.02
N GLY A 136 40.18 -17.75 -12.22
CA GLY A 136 40.93 -18.86 -12.82
C GLY A 136 40.98 -20.15 -11.97
N ARG A 137 39.93 -20.41 -11.19
CA ARG A 137 39.62 -21.69 -10.55
C ARG A 137 38.13 -21.93 -10.65
#